data_AF-A0A2P6SEG6-F1
#
_entry.id   AF-A0A2P6SEG6-F1
#
_cell.length_a   1.000
_cell.length_b   1.000
_cell.length_c   1.000
_cell.angle_alpha   90.00
_cell.angle_beta   90.00
_cell.angle_gamma   90.00
#
_symmetry.space_group_name_H-M   'P 1'
#
loop_
_entity.id
_entity.type
_entity.pdbx_description
1 polymer ?
#
loop_
_entity_poly.entity_id
_entity_poly.type
_entity_poly.pdbx_seq_one_letter_code
_entity_poly.pdbx_strand_id
1 'polypeptide(L)'
;MEPRTLQLMELQTQQQMELQAQQPTEEGGSIQAAGSSANTPIRPTNNRWTPTLDQLRILQELYYDKVLKSPTPEQIQEICLHLQQYGQIEGKNVFFWFQNLKARER
;
A
#
# COMPACT_ATOMS: atom_id res chain seq x y z
N MET A 1 30.28 20.52 -34.52
CA MET A 1 29.43 19.98 -33.44
C MET A 1 28.06 20.62 -33.62
N GLU A 2 27.02 19.85 -33.91
CA GLU A 2 25.72 20.39 -34.35
C GLU A 2 25.02 21.19 -33.24
N PRO A 3 24.48 22.39 -33.52
CA PRO A 3 23.83 23.25 -32.52
C PRO A 3 22.59 22.58 -31.89
N ARG A 4 21.98 21.63 -32.59
CA ARG A 4 20.80 20.88 -32.14
C ARG A 4 21.09 19.93 -30.96
N THR A 5 22.33 19.45 -30.85
CA THR A 5 22.71 18.53 -29.77
C THR A 5 22.87 19.24 -28.43
N LEU A 6 23.29 20.50 -28.43
CA LEU A 6 23.41 21.31 -27.21
C LEU A 6 22.04 21.67 -26.62
N GLN A 7 21.07 22.00 -27.48
CA GLN A 7 19.72 22.32 -27.01
C GLN A 7 18.99 21.10 -26.42
N LEU A 8 19.28 19.89 -26.91
CA LEU A 8 18.75 18.65 -26.35
C LEU A 8 19.35 18.31 -24.98
N MET A 9 20.65 18.56 -24.78
CA MET A 9 21.28 18.40 -23.47
C MET A 9 20.80 19.47 -22.46
N GLU A 10 20.58 20.70 -22.90
CA GLU A 10 20.08 21.78 -22.03
C GLU A 10 18.62 21.53 -21.60
N LEU A 11 17.76 21.10 -22.53
CA LEU A 11 16.38 20.72 -22.19
C LEU A 11 16.34 19.52 -21.23
N GLN A 12 17.25 18.55 -21.40
CA GLN A 12 17.34 17.40 -20.51
C GLN A 12 17.85 17.77 -19.11
N THR A 13 18.83 18.67 -19.02
CA THR A 13 19.35 19.11 -17.70
C THR A 13 18.33 19.95 -16.95
N GLN A 14 17.52 20.74 -17.66
CA GLN A 14 16.51 21.60 -17.04
C GLN A 14 15.35 20.78 -16.46
N GLN A 15 14.95 19.70 -17.14
CA GLN A 15 13.93 18.78 -16.65
C GLN A 15 14.39 18.02 -15.38
N GLN A 16 15.70 17.81 -15.20
CA GLN A 16 16.23 17.09 -14.03
C GLN A 16 16.26 17.95 -12.75
N MET A 17 16.48 19.26 -12.85
CA MET A 17 16.46 20.14 -11.68
C MET A 17 15.04 20.37 -11.11
N GLU A 18 14.00 20.37 -11.95
CA GLU A 18 12.61 20.61 -11.52
C GLU A 18 12.04 19.48 -10.63
N LEU A 19 12.56 18.26 -10.78
CA LEU A 19 12.17 17.11 -9.96
C LEU A 19 12.74 17.16 -8.54
N GLN A 20 13.78 17.96 -8.27
CA GLN A 20 14.44 18.01 -6.95
C GLN A 20 13.93 19.16 -6.07
N ALA A 21 13.23 20.15 -6.64
CA ALA A 21 12.68 21.30 -5.92
C ALA A 21 11.36 21.03 -5.17
N GLN A 22 10.81 19.81 -5.25
CA GLN A 22 9.51 19.43 -4.66
C GLN A 22 9.61 18.70 -3.32
N GLN A 23 10.75 18.78 -2.62
CA GLN A 23 10.88 18.26 -1.25
C GLN A 23 10.39 19.31 -0.25
N PRO A 24 9.32 19.09 0.54
CA PRO A 24 8.99 19.99 1.64
C PRO A 24 10.01 19.84 2.78
N THR A 25 10.69 20.93 3.11
CA THR A 25 11.32 21.13 4.41
C THR A 25 10.24 21.46 5.44
N GLU A 26 10.00 20.57 6.40
CA GLU A 26 9.11 20.83 7.54
C GLU A 26 9.93 20.92 8.83
N GLU A 27 10.53 22.10 9.04
CA GLU A 27 10.97 22.57 10.35
C GLU A 27 9.87 23.42 11.00
N GLY A 28 9.50 23.08 12.24
CA GLY A 28 9.10 24.04 13.28
C GLY A 28 7.75 24.75 13.16
N GLY A 29 6.74 24.29 13.91
CA GLY A 29 5.51 25.05 14.12
C GLY A 29 4.72 24.58 15.35
N SER A 30 5.13 25.00 16.55
CA SER A 30 4.39 24.83 17.80
C SER A 30 3.50 26.03 18.08
N ILE A 31 2.16 25.88 18.08
CA ILE A 31 1.28 26.75 18.90
C ILE A 31 -0.01 26.05 19.38
N GLN A 32 -0.05 25.88 20.70
CA GLN A 32 -1.13 25.80 21.71
C GLN A 32 -2.61 26.00 21.31
N ALA A 33 -3.52 25.20 21.89
CA ALA A 33 -4.47 25.65 22.94
C ALA A 33 -5.48 24.55 23.34
N ALA A 34 -5.81 24.51 24.63
CA ALA A 34 -6.65 23.54 25.32
C ALA A 34 -8.14 23.57 24.95
N GLY A 35 -8.79 22.41 25.06
CA GLY A 35 -10.23 22.25 24.99
C GLY A 35 -10.66 20.83 25.35
N SER A 36 -10.82 20.54 26.63
CA SER A 36 -11.46 19.31 27.12
C SER A 36 -12.96 19.33 26.79
N SER A 37 -13.44 18.42 25.94
CA SER A 37 -14.80 17.88 26.04
C SER A 37 -14.94 16.59 25.24
N ALA A 38 -15.56 15.61 25.87
CA ALA A 38 -15.69 14.23 25.44
C ALA A 38 -16.48 14.07 24.13
N ASN A 39 -15.81 13.52 23.12
CA ASN A 39 -16.32 12.52 22.17
C ASN A 39 -15.24 12.36 21.11
N THR A 40 -14.17 11.63 21.41
CA THR A 40 -13.39 11.03 20.33
C THR A 40 -14.32 10.03 19.66
N PRO A 41 -14.73 10.20 18.38
CA PRO A 41 -15.12 9.02 17.64
C PRO A 41 -13.91 8.10 17.75
N ILE A 42 -14.07 6.95 18.39
CA ILE A 42 -13.09 5.88 18.30
C ILE A 42 -13.00 5.63 16.81
N ARG A 43 -11.99 6.25 16.17
CA ARG A 43 -11.55 5.83 14.85
C ARG A 43 -11.35 4.34 15.07
N PRO A 44 -12.07 3.44 14.38
CA PRO A 44 -11.71 2.04 14.43
C PRO A 44 -10.23 2.07 14.11
N THR A 45 -9.40 1.63 15.05
CA THR A 45 -7.97 1.50 14.83
C THR A 45 -7.91 0.61 13.63
N ASN A 46 -7.76 1.22 12.45
CA ASN A 46 -7.71 0.54 11.19
C ASN A 46 -6.36 -0.14 11.28
N ASN A 47 -6.39 -1.33 11.89
CA ASN A 47 -5.25 -2.15 12.15
C ASN A 47 -4.87 -2.62 10.76
N ARG A 48 -4.19 -1.72 10.04
CA ARG A 48 -3.90 -1.82 8.63
C ARG A 48 -2.98 -3.02 8.55
N TRP A 49 -3.58 -4.13 8.15
CA TRP A 49 -2.88 -5.39 8.09
C TRP A 49 -1.67 -5.19 7.18
N THR A 50 -0.49 -5.40 7.76
CA THR A 50 0.78 -5.36 7.06
C THR A 50 1.17 -6.80 6.82
N PRO A 51 0.92 -7.35 5.62
CA PRO A 51 1.19 -8.75 5.34
C PRO A 51 2.68 -9.05 5.46
N THR A 52 3.02 -10.16 6.10
CA THR A 52 4.38 -10.71 6.09
C THR A 52 4.75 -11.19 4.68
N LEU A 53 6.04 -11.23 4.33
CA LEU A 53 6.53 -11.78 3.06
C LEU A 53 6.01 -13.20 2.80
N ASP A 54 6.04 -14.07 3.82
CA ASP A 54 5.50 -15.44 3.72
C ASP A 54 3.99 -15.45 3.43
N GLN A 55 3.22 -14.60 4.12
CA GLN A 55 1.78 -14.49 3.87
C GLN A 55 1.49 -14.03 2.43
N LEU A 56 2.27 -13.07 1.93
CA LEU A 56 2.14 -12.58 0.56
C LEU A 56 2.44 -13.68 -0.47
N ARG A 57 3.50 -14.45 -0.25
CA ARG A 57 3.91 -15.52 -1.17
C ARG A 57 2.85 -16.60 -1.30
N ILE A 58 2.29 -17.06 -0.17
CA ILE A 58 1.22 -18.06 -0.18
C ILE A 58 -0.03 -17.51 -0.86
N LEU A 59 -0.44 -16.27 -0.56
CA LEU A 59 -1.60 -15.64 -1.22
C LEU A 59 -1.41 -15.53 -2.74
N GLN A 60 -0.20 -15.17 -3.19
CA GLN A 60 0.15 -15.13 -4.61
C GLN A 60 0.08 -16.52 -5.23
N GLU A 61 0.72 -17.52 -4.62
CA GLU A 61 0.74 -18.90 -5.10
C GLU A 61 -0.68 -19.45 -5.30
N LEU A 62 -1.53 -19.32 -4.28
CA LEU A 62 -2.94 -19.74 -4.33
C LEU A 62 -3.73 -19.07 -5.47
N TYR A 63 -3.43 -17.81 -5.77
CA TYR A 63 -4.07 -17.09 -6.86
C TYR A 63 -3.54 -17.51 -8.24
N TYR A 64 -2.22 -17.63 -8.40
CA TYR A 64 -1.57 -17.95 -9.67
C TYR A 64 -1.82 -19.39 -10.11
N ASP A 65 -1.94 -20.33 -9.16
CA ASP A 65 -2.31 -21.73 -9.40
C ASP A 65 -3.77 -21.90 -9.88
N LYS A 66 -4.51 -20.79 -10.07
CA LYS A 66 -5.87 -20.69 -10.62
C LYS A 66 -6.98 -21.39 -9.83
N VAL A 67 -6.66 -22.07 -8.73
CA VAL A 67 -7.64 -22.73 -7.85
C VAL A 67 -8.61 -21.71 -7.22
N LEU A 68 -8.19 -20.45 -7.01
CA LEU A 68 -8.89 -19.49 -6.13
C LEU A 68 -9.13 -18.09 -6.72
N LYS A 69 -9.44 -17.97 -8.03
CA LYS A 69 -9.80 -16.64 -8.59
C LYS A 69 -11.02 -15.99 -7.93
N SER A 70 -11.89 -16.79 -7.30
CA SER A 70 -13.04 -16.35 -6.52
C SER A 70 -13.20 -17.27 -5.30
N PRO A 71 -12.47 -17.02 -4.20
CA PRO A 71 -12.49 -17.90 -3.05
C PRO A 71 -13.86 -17.86 -2.35
N THR A 72 -14.39 -19.02 -1.98
CA THR A 72 -15.59 -19.13 -1.13
C THR A 72 -15.29 -18.71 0.31
N PRO A 73 -16.29 -18.36 1.14
CA PRO A 73 -16.07 -18.01 2.55
C PRO A 73 -15.40 -19.11 3.38
N GLU A 74 -15.59 -20.38 3.03
CA GLU A 74 -14.88 -21.51 3.64
C GLU A 74 -13.39 -21.51 3.25
N GLN A 75 -13.08 -21.30 1.96
CA GLN A 75 -11.70 -21.17 1.50
C GLN A 75 -10.99 -19.96 2.12
N ILE A 76 -11.67 -18.84 2.29
CA ILE A 76 -11.12 -17.66 2.98
C ILE A 76 -10.73 -18.00 4.42
N GLN A 77 -11.54 -18.79 5.12
CA GLN A 77 -11.24 -19.25 6.48
C GLN A 77 -10.06 -20.23 6.50
N GLU A 78 -10.02 -21.18 5.57
CA GLU A 78 -8.91 -22.14 5.47
C GLU A 78 -7.58 -21.42 5.19
N ILE A 79 -7.58 -20.46 4.26
CA ILE A 79 -6.42 -19.63 3.95
C ILE A 79 -6.04 -18.78 5.17
N CYS A 80 -7.01 -18.18 5.86
CA CYS A 80 -6.76 -17.41 7.08
C CYS A 80 -6.09 -18.27 8.17
N LEU A 81 -6.60 -19.48 8.41
CA LEU A 81 -6.03 -20.44 9.37
C LEU A 81 -4.61 -20.83 8.97
N HIS A 82 -4.38 -21.13 7.69
CA HIS A 82 -3.06 -21.46 7.17
C HIS A 82 -2.09 -20.29 7.31
N LEU A 83 -2.54 -19.04 7.10
CA LEU A 83 -1.71 -17.84 7.16
C LEU A 83 -1.46 -17.34 8.58
N GLN A 84 -2.28 -17.75 9.55
CA GLN A 84 -2.17 -17.35 10.95
C GLN A 84 -0.88 -17.85 11.61
N GLN A 85 -0.30 -18.95 11.12
CA GLN A 85 0.99 -19.46 11.59
C GLN A 85 2.18 -18.52 11.26
N TYR A 86 2.04 -17.67 10.23
CA TYR A 86 3.08 -16.75 9.76
C TYR A 86 2.89 -15.30 10.27
N GLY A 87 1.83 -15.03 11.04
CA GLY A 87 1.55 -13.71 11.59
C GLY A 87 0.07 -13.44 11.79
N GLN A 88 -0.25 -12.27 12.39
CA GLN A 88 -1.63 -11.88 12.65
C GLN A 88 -2.37 -11.58 11.33
N ILE A 89 -3.42 -12.36 11.06
CA ILE A 89 -4.29 -12.19 9.90
C ILE A 89 -5.75 -12.44 10.30
N GLU A 90 -6.66 -11.76 9.64
CA GLU A 90 -8.10 -11.93 9.79
C GLU A 90 -8.70 -12.29 8.42
N GLY A 91 -9.81 -13.04 8.40
CA GLY A 91 -10.47 -13.44 7.15
C GLY A 91 -10.85 -12.26 6.25
N LYS A 92 -11.16 -11.09 6.85
CA LYS A 92 -11.42 -9.85 6.10
C LYS A 92 -10.21 -9.39 5.29
N ASN A 93 -8.99 -9.59 5.80
CA ASN A 93 -7.76 -9.20 5.12
C ASN A 93 -7.54 -10.07 3.87
N VAL A 94 -7.77 -11.38 3.99
CA VAL A 94 -7.73 -12.32 2.87
C VAL A 94 -8.77 -11.93 1.82
N PHE A 95 -10.02 -11.70 2.23
CA PHE A 95 -11.09 -11.25 1.32
C PHE A 95 -10.70 -9.98 0.55
N PHE A 96 -10.25 -8.95 1.25
CA PHE A 96 -9.84 -7.69 0.62
C PHE A 96 -8.60 -7.83 -0.24
N TRP A 97 -7.66 -8.72 0.10
CA TRP A 97 -6.49 -8.99 -0.72
C TRP A 97 -6.89 -9.57 -2.08
N PHE A 98 -7.78 -10.56 -2.11
CA PHE A 98 -8.30 -11.12 -3.35
C PHE A 98 -9.13 -10.10 -4.15
N GLN A 99 -9.93 -9.27 -3.48
CA GLN A 99 -10.65 -8.18 -4.16
C GLN A 99 -9.69 -7.13 -4.75
N ASN A 100 -8.66 -6.71 -4.01
CA ASN A 100 -7.67 -5.73 -4.46
C ASN A 100 -6.89 -6.26 -5.66
N LEU A 101 -6.51 -7.54 -5.65
CA LEU A 101 -5.78 -8.14 -6.75
C LEU A 101 -6.63 -8.22 -8.03
N LYS A 102 -7.91 -8.60 -7.92
CA LYS A 102 -8.86 -8.58 -9.06
C LYS A 102 -9.07 -7.17 -9.62
N ALA A 103 -9.07 -6.15 -8.76
CA ALA A 103 -9.19 -4.76 -9.20
C ALA A 103 -7.94 -4.29 -9.98
N ARG A 104 -6.76 -4.83 -9.67
CA ARG A 104 -5.50 -4.53 -10.37
C ARG A 104 -5.35 -5.27 -11.70
N GLU A 105 -5.97 -6.43 -11.84
CA GLU A 105 -5.98 -7.27 -13.07
C GLU A 105 -7.06 -6.85 -14.09
N ARG A 106 -7.79 -5.75 -13.85
CA ARG A 106 -8.88 -5.26 -14.71
C ARG A 106 -8.44 -4.15 -15.65
#